data_AF-A0A966Z1N2-F1
#
_entry.id   AF-A0A966Z1N2-F1
#
_cell.length_a   1.000
_cell.length_b   1.000
_cell.length_c   1.000
_cell.angle_alpha   90.00
_cell.angle_beta   90.00
_cell.angle_gamma   90.00
#
_symmetry.space_group_name_H-M   'P 1'
#
loop_
_entity.id
_entity.type
_entity.pdbx_description
1 polymer ?
#
loop_
_entity_poly.entity_id
_entity_poly.type
_entity_poly.pdbx_seq_one_letter_code
_entity_poly.pdbx_strand_id
1 'polypeptide(L)'
;QFGDWQLALAAYNWGEGNVARAIKRNQALRKPTDYESLTMPRETREYVPKLMAYKNIVQNPGAYNIVLPELENHPYFVAIDVTRDIDVDVAAQLAEMSLEDFRNLNPAFNKPVILAAADQQMLLPFARAELFQMNLASYTKPLSSWTALKVTKSETPEQLATRLALNPETIRDVNNIPRGMRIRAGSTVLIPKPPGKESDIPQYLADHGQLKLDRTAPAKPKASKPSQASANAKTTPKKATNSKTASTQQKSPSTNTTKSAKTGSNSGSGVNASVKTAP
;
A
#
# COMPACT_ATOMS: atom_id res chain seq x y z
N GLN A 1 -6.13 -35.07 -13.31
CA GLN A 1 -4.89 -35.35 -14.08
C GLN A 1 -4.11 -36.54 -13.53
N PHE A 2 -3.81 -36.63 -12.24
CA PHE A 2 -3.00 -37.73 -11.68
C PHE A 2 -3.80 -38.93 -11.13
N GLY A 3 -5.10 -38.80 -10.89
CA GLY A 3 -5.96 -39.91 -10.44
C GLY A 3 -5.72 -40.38 -8.99
N ASP A 4 -4.77 -39.77 -8.29
CA ASP A 4 -4.38 -40.07 -6.91
C ASP A 4 -4.05 -38.77 -6.16
N TRP A 5 -4.56 -38.65 -4.94
CA TRP A 5 -4.34 -37.49 -4.07
C TRP A 5 -2.89 -37.40 -3.61
N GLN A 6 -2.16 -38.51 -3.45
CA GLN A 6 -0.76 -38.48 -3.05
C GLN A 6 0.11 -37.84 -4.14
N LEU A 7 -0.13 -38.21 -5.40
CA LEU A 7 0.51 -37.60 -6.56
C LEU A 7 0.08 -36.13 -6.76
N ALA A 8 -1.16 -35.77 -6.44
CA ALA A 8 -1.61 -34.38 -6.45
C ALA A 8 -0.85 -33.52 -5.41
N LEU A 9 -0.67 -34.03 -4.20
CA LEU A 9 0.13 -33.35 -3.16
C LEU A 9 1.62 -33.28 -3.53
N ALA A 10 2.17 -34.33 -4.15
CA ALA A 10 3.53 -34.30 -4.68
C ALA A 10 3.69 -33.18 -5.73
N ALA A 11 2.71 -33.04 -6.63
CA ALA A 11 2.71 -32.02 -7.67
C ALA A 11 2.56 -30.61 -7.10
N TYR A 12 1.85 -30.44 -5.98
CA TYR A 12 1.78 -29.17 -5.28
C TYR A 12 3.14 -28.74 -4.71
N ASN A 13 3.88 -29.66 -4.08
CA ASN A 13 5.19 -29.34 -3.50
C ASN A 13 6.30 -29.25 -4.55
N TRP A 14 6.36 -30.18 -5.51
CA TRP A 14 7.47 -30.28 -6.48
C TRP A 14 7.18 -29.68 -7.85
N GLY A 15 5.91 -29.38 -8.14
CA GLY A 15 5.44 -28.95 -9.45
C GLY A 15 4.92 -30.10 -10.32
N GLU A 16 3.75 -29.89 -10.91
CA GLU A 16 3.04 -30.83 -11.78
C GLU A 16 3.92 -31.40 -12.90
N GLY A 17 4.69 -30.55 -13.60
CA GLY A 17 5.53 -30.97 -14.71
C GLY A 17 6.71 -31.86 -14.30
N ASN A 18 7.20 -31.75 -13.06
CA ASN A 18 8.24 -32.64 -12.52
C ASN A 18 7.66 -34.03 -12.22
N VAL A 19 6.50 -34.07 -11.55
CA VAL A 19 5.79 -35.32 -11.24
C VAL A 19 5.38 -36.05 -12.52
N ALA A 20 4.81 -35.35 -13.51
CA ALA A 20 4.47 -35.93 -14.80
C ALA A 20 5.68 -36.53 -15.54
N ARG A 21 6.85 -35.88 -15.47
CA ARG A 21 8.10 -36.43 -16.02
C ARG A 21 8.58 -37.68 -15.27
N ALA A 22 8.46 -37.69 -13.95
CA ALA A 22 8.81 -38.86 -13.14
C ALA A 22 7.89 -40.06 -13.47
N ILE A 23 6.59 -39.81 -13.60
CA ILE A 23 5.61 -40.83 -14.02
C ILE A 23 5.97 -41.38 -15.40
N LYS A 24 6.16 -40.50 -16.40
CA LYS A 24 6.53 -40.93 -17.77
C LYS A 24 7.82 -41.75 -17.80
N ARG A 25 8.82 -41.37 -16.98
CA ARG A 25 10.07 -42.13 -16.84
C ARG A 25 9.83 -43.53 -16.28
N ASN A 26 9.05 -43.66 -15.20
CA ASN A 26 8.72 -44.97 -14.63
C ASN A 26 7.89 -45.83 -15.59
N GLN A 27 6.92 -45.24 -16.31
CA GLN A 27 6.14 -45.93 -17.35
C GLN A 27 7.02 -46.49 -18.46
N ALA A 28 7.97 -45.70 -18.97
CA ALA A 28 8.92 -46.15 -20.00
C ALA A 28 9.78 -47.32 -19.52
N LEU A 29 10.09 -47.36 -18.22
CA LEU A 29 10.84 -48.45 -17.56
C LEU A 29 9.94 -49.60 -17.08
N ARG A 30 8.63 -49.57 -17.35
CA ARG A 30 7.62 -50.52 -16.85
C ARG A 30 7.65 -50.68 -15.32
N LYS A 31 7.95 -49.60 -14.60
CA LYS A 31 7.92 -49.52 -13.13
C LYS A 31 6.58 -48.94 -12.66
N PRO A 32 6.18 -49.20 -11.40
CA PRO A 32 4.99 -48.57 -10.83
C PRO A 32 5.10 -47.04 -10.82
N THR A 33 3.95 -46.37 -10.89
CA THR A 33 3.85 -44.90 -10.97
C THR A 33 3.14 -44.29 -9.77
N ASP A 34 2.98 -45.06 -8.69
CA ASP A 34 2.45 -44.58 -7.42
C ASP A 34 3.47 -43.67 -6.72
N TYR A 35 3.00 -42.91 -5.72
CA TYR A 35 3.80 -41.94 -4.99
C TYR A 35 5.09 -42.56 -4.43
N GLU A 36 5.03 -43.74 -3.83
CA GLU A 36 6.18 -44.39 -3.20
C GLU A 36 7.24 -44.86 -4.23
N SER A 37 6.83 -45.21 -5.44
CA SER A 37 7.74 -45.71 -6.48
C SER A 37 8.38 -44.60 -7.33
N LEU A 38 7.87 -43.37 -7.27
CA LEU A 38 8.44 -42.26 -8.03
C LEU A 38 9.75 -41.76 -7.41
N THR A 39 10.76 -41.59 -8.26
CA THR A 39 12.00 -40.91 -7.85
C THR A 39 11.74 -39.41 -7.75
N MET A 40 11.60 -38.92 -6.52
CA MET A 40 11.34 -37.51 -6.19
C MET A 40 12.37 -36.98 -5.19
N PRO A 41 12.57 -35.64 -5.11
CA PRO A 41 13.35 -35.01 -4.05
C PRO A 41 12.87 -35.46 -2.67
N ARG A 42 13.79 -35.51 -1.70
CA ARG A 42 13.48 -35.98 -0.34
C ARG A 42 12.33 -35.19 0.29
N GLU A 43 12.32 -33.88 0.14
CA GLU A 43 11.26 -33.01 0.65
C GLU A 43 9.87 -33.45 0.16
N THR A 44 9.74 -33.69 -1.14
CA THR A 44 8.49 -34.10 -1.78
C THR A 44 8.06 -35.51 -1.37
N ARG A 45 9.00 -36.46 -1.23
CA ARG A 45 8.71 -37.82 -0.74
C ARG A 45 8.25 -37.84 0.72
N GLU A 46 8.72 -36.89 1.52
CA GLU A 46 8.31 -36.78 2.91
C GLU A 46 7.01 -35.97 3.09
N TYR A 47 6.56 -35.27 2.05
CA TYR A 47 5.43 -34.35 2.14
C TYR A 47 4.12 -35.06 2.54
N VAL A 48 3.76 -36.16 1.87
CA VAL A 48 2.55 -36.93 2.17
C VAL A 48 2.68 -37.67 3.51
N PRO A 49 3.79 -38.38 3.80
CA PRO A 49 4.00 -39.01 5.11
C PRO A 49 3.91 -38.02 6.28
N LYS A 50 4.45 -36.81 6.15
CA LYS A 50 4.34 -35.77 7.19
C LYS A 50 2.90 -35.36 7.42
N LEU A 51 2.13 -35.11 6.36
CA LEU A 51 0.70 -34.80 6.48
C LEU A 51 -0.09 -35.93 7.15
N MET A 52 0.21 -37.18 6.82
CA MET A 52 -0.40 -38.34 7.48
C MET A 52 -0.02 -38.42 8.96
N ALA A 53 1.25 -38.12 9.31
CA ALA A 53 1.67 -38.05 10.71
C ALA A 53 0.92 -36.96 11.47
N TYR A 54 0.80 -35.74 10.91
CA TYR A 54 0.02 -34.66 11.52
C TYR A 54 -1.45 -35.05 11.71
N LYS A 55 -2.08 -35.64 10.68
CA LYS A 55 -3.45 -36.15 10.79
C LYS A 55 -3.58 -37.13 11.95
N ASN A 56 -2.69 -38.11 12.04
CA ASN A 56 -2.75 -39.13 13.09
C ASN A 56 -2.57 -38.53 14.49
N ILE A 57 -1.65 -37.58 14.64
CA ILE A 57 -1.45 -36.83 15.88
C ILE A 57 -2.71 -36.06 16.26
N VAL A 58 -3.31 -35.33 15.32
CA VAL A 58 -4.52 -34.53 15.59
C VAL A 58 -5.72 -35.43 15.91
N GLN A 59 -5.86 -36.58 15.23
CA GLN A 59 -6.95 -37.52 15.48
C GLN A 59 -6.83 -38.27 16.81
N ASN A 60 -5.61 -38.53 17.29
CA ASN A 60 -5.39 -39.22 18.55
C ASN A 60 -4.16 -38.66 19.29
N PRO A 61 -4.25 -37.43 19.83
CA PRO A 61 -3.09 -36.77 20.45
C PRO A 61 -2.62 -37.50 21.71
N GLY A 62 -3.54 -38.14 22.44
CA GLY A 62 -3.24 -38.94 23.62
C GLY A 62 -2.32 -40.14 23.34
N ALA A 63 -2.45 -40.81 22.18
CA ALA A 63 -1.56 -41.89 21.79
C ALA A 63 -0.10 -41.45 21.56
N TYR A 64 0.13 -40.15 21.40
CA TYR A 64 1.45 -39.55 21.20
C TYR A 64 1.88 -38.66 22.39
N ASN A 65 1.16 -38.72 23.52
CA ASN A 65 1.40 -37.88 24.69
C ASN A 65 1.40 -36.37 24.38
N ILE A 66 0.59 -35.96 23.39
CA ILE A 66 0.41 -34.56 22.99
C ILE A 66 -0.88 -34.04 23.61
N VAL A 67 -0.84 -32.81 24.13
CA VAL A 67 -2.03 -32.06 24.55
C VAL A 67 -2.23 -30.95 23.52
N LEU A 68 -3.34 -31.00 22.79
CA LEU A 68 -3.70 -29.93 21.86
C LEU A 68 -4.37 -28.78 22.63
N PRO A 69 -4.09 -27.51 22.30
CA PRO A 69 -4.83 -26.39 22.86
C PRO A 69 -6.29 -26.47 22.43
N GLU A 70 -7.19 -25.97 23.26
CA GLU A 70 -8.57 -25.76 22.87
C GLU A 70 -8.61 -24.74 21.71
N LEU A 71 -9.22 -25.15 20.60
CA LEU A 71 -9.44 -24.30 19.45
C LEU A 71 -10.93 -24.10 19.30
N GLU A 72 -11.38 -22.89 19.65
CA GLU A 72 -12.77 -22.52 19.48
C GLU A 72 -13.13 -22.47 18.00
N ASN A 73 -14.33 -22.94 17.66
CA ASN A 73 -14.82 -22.96 16.29
C ASN A 73 -15.46 -21.61 15.92
N HIS A 74 -14.63 -20.56 15.84
CA HIS A 74 -15.03 -19.26 15.35
C HIS A 74 -14.06 -18.77 14.25
N PRO A 75 -14.50 -17.87 13.35
CA PRO A 75 -13.60 -17.22 12.42
C PRO A 75 -12.46 -16.52 13.16
N TYR A 76 -11.24 -16.55 12.62
CA TYR A 76 -10.15 -15.78 13.21
C TYR A 76 -10.39 -14.27 13.04
N PHE A 77 -10.94 -13.88 11.88
CA PHE A 77 -11.27 -12.50 11.55
C PHE A 77 -12.76 -12.34 11.25
N VAL A 78 -13.28 -11.14 11.53
CA VAL A 78 -14.65 -10.71 11.24
C VAL A 78 -14.59 -9.43 10.41
N ALA A 79 -15.45 -9.34 9.40
CA ALA A 79 -15.65 -8.14 8.63
C ALA A 79 -16.74 -7.28 9.29
N ILE A 80 -16.44 -6.01 9.55
CA ILE A 80 -17.35 -5.03 10.15
C ILE A 80 -17.64 -3.95 9.14
N ASP A 81 -18.93 -3.68 8.92
CA ASP A 81 -19.38 -2.60 8.06
C ASP A 81 -19.08 -1.24 8.70
N VAL A 82 -18.55 -0.32 7.88
CA VAL A 82 -18.28 1.05 8.30
C VAL A 82 -19.49 1.92 8.01
N THR A 83 -20.20 2.35 9.04
CA THR A 83 -21.46 3.11 8.92
C THR A 83 -21.30 4.63 8.92
N ARG A 84 -20.18 5.13 9.46
CA ARG A 84 -19.78 6.55 9.42
C ARG A 84 -18.32 6.67 9.04
N ASP A 85 -17.94 7.80 8.48
CA ASP A 85 -16.53 8.06 8.19
C ASP A 85 -15.73 8.01 9.48
N ILE A 86 -14.67 7.21 9.47
CA ILE A 86 -13.83 6.97 10.64
C ILE A 86 -12.35 7.06 10.25
N ASP A 87 -11.58 7.79 11.06
CA ASP A 87 -10.13 7.85 10.86
C ASP A 87 -9.52 6.49 11.17
N VAL A 88 -8.54 6.08 10.38
CA VAL A 88 -7.84 4.79 10.57
C VAL A 88 -7.23 4.70 11.97
N ASP A 89 -6.72 5.82 12.48
CA ASP A 89 -6.14 5.91 13.83
C ASP A 89 -7.20 5.72 14.92
N VAL A 90 -8.40 6.30 14.73
CA VAL A 90 -9.53 6.14 15.65
C VAL A 90 -10.06 4.71 15.59
N ALA A 91 -10.18 4.12 14.40
CA ALA A 91 -10.60 2.74 14.23
C ALA A 91 -9.66 1.76 14.95
N ALA A 92 -8.35 1.93 14.77
CA ALA A 92 -7.34 1.12 15.47
C ALA A 92 -7.43 1.30 17.00
N GLN A 93 -7.62 2.53 17.47
CA GLN A 93 -7.80 2.82 18.89
C GLN A 93 -9.04 2.15 19.47
N LEU A 94 -10.19 2.24 18.78
CA LEU A 94 -11.45 1.63 19.23
C LEU A 94 -11.37 0.11 19.25
N ALA A 95 -10.63 -0.49 18.30
CA ALA A 95 -10.37 -1.92 18.27
C ALA A 95 -9.31 -2.38 19.29
N GLU A 96 -8.69 -1.45 20.03
CA GLU A 96 -7.56 -1.72 20.94
C GLU A 96 -6.40 -2.45 20.26
N MET A 97 -6.05 -1.99 19.06
CA MET A 97 -4.97 -2.53 18.24
C MET A 97 -3.91 -1.48 17.99
N SER A 98 -2.68 -1.92 17.72
CA SER A 98 -1.67 -1.01 17.18
C SER A 98 -2.09 -0.55 15.78
N LEU A 99 -1.74 0.70 15.42
CA LEU A 99 -2.01 1.21 14.08
C LEU A 99 -1.32 0.36 13.00
N GLU A 100 -0.14 -0.18 13.30
CA GLU A 100 0.62 -1.03 12.40
C GLU A 100 -0.12 -2.34 12.12
N ASP A 101 -0.57 -3.06 13.16
CA ASP A 101 -1.32 -4.31 13.00
C ASP A 101 -2.64 -4.09 12.27
N PHE A 102 -3.33 -3.00 12.59
CA PHE A 102 -4.56 -2.62 11.93
C PHE A 102 -4.35 -2.42 10.42
N ARG A 103 -3.29 -1.70 10.03
CA ARG A 103 -2.93 -1.46 8.62
C ARG A 103 -2.46 -2.73 7.91
N ASN A 104 -1.71 -3.59 8.60
CA ASN A 104 -1.27 -4.88 8.05
C ASN A 104 -2.47 -5.78 7.75
N LEU A 105 -3.51 -5.74 8.61
CA LEU A 105 -4.74 -6.49 8.41
C LEU A 105 -5.66 -5.86 7.36
N ASN A 106 -5.62 -4.53 7.24
CA ASN A 106 -6.47 -3.74 6.33
C ASN A 106 -5.64 -2.94 5.30
N PRO A 107 -4.85 -3.59 4.44
CA PRO A 107 -3.95 -2.90 3.50
C PRO A 107 -4.71 -2.09 2.43
N ALA A 108 -6.01 -2.35 2.24
CA ALA A 108 -6.86 -1.58 1.35
C ALA A 108 -7.07 -0.12 1.81
N PHE A 109 -6.94 0.16 3.11
CA PHE A 109 -7.10 1.49 3.69
C PHE A 109 -5.80 2.29 3.58
N ASN A 110 -5.55 2.83 2.38
CA ASN A 110 -4.36 3.64 2.08
C ASN A 110 -4.54 5.14 2.35
N LYS A 111 -5.71 5.56 2.81
CA LYS A 111 -6.04 6.92 3.22
C LYS A 111 -6.17 7.00 4.74
N PRO A 112 -6.01 8.18 5.35
CA PRO A 112 -6.14 8.33 6.80
C PRO A 112 -7.59 8.19 7.30
N VAL A 113 -8.57 8.10 6.40
CA VAL A 113 -10.00 7.93 6.71
C VAL A 113 -10.56 6.75 5.90
N ILE A 114 -11.45 5.99 6.53
CA ILE A 114 -12.26 4.93 5.93
C ILE A 114 -13.64 5.53 5.68
N LEU A 115 -14.10 5.45 4.44
CA LEU A 115 -15.33 6.10 4.00
C LEU A 115 -16.51 5.14 4.18
N ALA A 116 -17.54 5.55 4.91
CA ALA A 116 -18.77 4.77 5.01
C ALA A 116 -19.47 4.66 3.65
N ALA A 117 -19.38 5.73 2.88
CA ALA A 117 -19.91 5.79 1.52
C ALA A 117 -19.32 4.72 0.59
N ALA A 118 -18.12 4.20 0.83
CA ALA A 118 -17.48 3.29 -0.11
C ALA A 118 -17.91 1.81 0.07
N ASP A 119 -18.95 1.53 0.88
CA ASP A 119 -19.39 0.18 1.26
C ASP A 119 -18.21 -0.73 1.68
N GLN A 120 -17.25 -0.14 2.40
CA GLN A 120 -16.03 -0.81 2.79
C GLN A 120 -16.23 -1.54 4.13
N GLN A 121 -15.62 -2.72 4.22
CA GLN A 121 -15.58 -3.51 5.44
C GLN A 121 -14.19 -3.48 6.04
N MET A 122 -14.15 -3.31 7.36
CA MET A 122 -12.94 -3.41 8.16
C MET A 122 -12.79 -4.84 8.68
N LEU A 123 -11.64 -5.43 8.47
CA LEU A 123 -11.30 -6.76 8.97
C LEU A 123 -10.64 -6.61 10.34
N LEU A 124 -11.20 -7.24 11.36
CA LEU A 124 -10.68 -7.26 12.73
C LEU A 124 -10.60 -8.70 13.27
N PRO A 125 -9.67 -9.03 14.18
CA PRO A 125 -9.72 -10.29 14.92
C PRO A 125 -11.03 -10.41 15.69
N PHE A 126 -11.58 -11.62 15.81
CA PHE A 126 -12.89 -11.87 16.42
C PHE A 126 -13.06 -11.18 17.79
N ALA A 127 -12.11 -11.38 18.72
CA ALA A 127 -12.16 -10.76 20.04
C ALA A 127 -12.08 -9.21 20.03
N ARG A 128 -11.40 -8.63 19.02
CA ARG A 128 -11.26 -7.17 18.88
C ARG A 128 -12.47 -6.53 18.21
N ALA A 129 -13.20 -7.29 17.39
CA ALA A 129 -14.43 -6.84 16.76
C ALA A 129 -15.51 -6.50 17.80
N GLU A 130 -15.62 -7.29 18.87
CA GLU A 130 -16.54 -7.04 19.97
C GLU A 130 -16.15 -5.77 20.76
N LEU A 131 -14.87 -5.65 21.13
CA LEU A 131 -14.34 -4.45 21.79
C LEU A 131 -14.56 -3.19 20.95
N PHE A 132 -14.32 -3.26 19.64
CA PHE A 132 -14.56 -2.17 18.71
C PHE A 132 -16.01 -1.68 18.78
N GLN A 133 -16.99 -2.58 18.73
CA GLN A 133 -18.42 -2.21 18.78
C GLN A 133 -18.80 -1.59 20.12
N MET A 134 -18.32 -2.16 21.24
CA MET A 134 -18.56 -1.61 22.58
C MET A 134 -17.96 -0.20 22.74
N ASN A 135 -16.71 -0.03 22.30
CA ASN A 135 -16.00 1.25 22.38
C ASN A 135 -16.64 2.28 21.45
N LEU A 136 -17.05 1.89 20.24
CA LEU A 136 -17.75 2.75 19.30
C LEU A 136 -19.10 3.24 19.86
N ALA A 137 -19.87 2.37 20.51
CA ALA A 137 -21.14 2.74 21.14
C ALA A 137 -20.97 3.78 22.26
N SER A 138 -19.82 3.76 22.95
CA SER A 138 -19.50 4.70 24.03
C SER A 138 -18.71 5.93 23.56
N TYR A 139 -18.36 6.01 22.27
CA TYR A 139 -17.48 7.04 21.73
C TYR A 139 -18.25 8.33 21.42
N THR A 140 -17.89 9.41 22.12
CA THR A 140 -18.58 10.72 22.01
C THR A 140 -17.79 11.77 21.22
N LYS A 141 -16.57 11.46 20.80
CA LYS A 141 -15.71 12.37 20.03
C LYS A 141 -15.96 12.22 18.52
N PRO A 142 -15.50 13.15 17.67
CA PRO A 142 -15.59 13.00 16.23
C PRO A 142 -14.85 11.74 15.75
N LEU A 143 -15.54 10.90 14.96
CA LEU A 143 -14.94 9.69 14.39
C LEU A 143 -13.96 9.98 13.25
N SER A 144 -14.19 11.07 12.51
CA SER A 144 -13.30 11.47 11.43
C SER A 144 -12.92 12.94 11.47
N SER A 145 -11.64 13.19 11.21
CA SER A 145 -11.04 14.51 11.01
C SER A 145 -10.85 14.89 9.54
N TRP A 146 -11.37 14.12 8.58
CA TRP A 146 -11.15 14.35 7.13
C TRP A 146 -12.44 14.62 6.34
N THR A 147 -12.35 15.44 5.31
CA THR A 147 -13.45 15.71 4.37
C THR A 147 -12.94 15.86 2.95
N ALA A 148 -13.79 15.58 1.97
CA ALA A 148 -13.47 15.73 0.57
C ALA A 148 -13.98 17.08 0.04
N LEU A 149 -13.11 17.80 -0.67
CA LEU A 149 -13.44 19.05 -1.34
C LEU A 149 -13.26 18.91 -2.85
N LYS A 150 -14.28 19.30 -3.62
CA LYS A 150 -14.16 19.47 -5.07
C LYS A 150 -13.57 20.84 -5.41
N VAL A 151 -12.40 20.84 -6.03
CA VAL A 151 -11.68 22.04 -6.45
C VAL A 151 -12.34 22.64 -7.69
N THR A 152 -12.71 23.91 -7.66
CA THR A 152 -13.43 24.59 -8.76
C THR A 152 -12.52 25.29 -9.75
N LYS A 153 -11.30 25.66 -9.34
CA LYS A 153 -10.30 26.35 -10.17
C LYS A 153 -8.97 25.63 -10.04
N SER A 154 -8.22 25.53 -11.14
CA SER A 154 -6.91 24.89 -11.09
C SER A 154 -5.96 25.73 -10.24
N GLU A 155 -5.46 25.17 -9.14
CA GLU A 155 -4.61 25.84 -8.15
C GLU A 155 -3.53 24.90 -7.62
N THR A 156 -2.41 25.44 -7.15
CA THR A 156 -1.36 24.61 -6.52
C THR A 156 -1.78 24.20 -5.09
N PRO A 157 -1.22 23.13 -4.51
CA PRO A 157 -1.47 22.77 -3.12
C PRO A 157 -1.19 23.94 -2.15
N GLU A 158 -0.20 24.80 -2.44
CA GLU A 158 0.09 26.00 -1.64
C GLU A 158 -1.03 27.03 -1.69
N GLN A 159 -1.59 27.27 -2.87
CA GLN A 159 -2.70 28.22 -3.05
C GLN A 159 -3.96 27.71 -2.34
N LEU A 160 -4.27 26.42 -2.51
CA LEU A 160 -5.37 25.75 -1.83
C LEU A 160 -5.20 25.81 -0.30
N ALA A 161 -3.99 25.49 0.18
CA ALA A 161 -3.66 25.53 1.60
C ALA A 161 -3.79 26.93 2.19
N THR A 162 -3.30 27.97 1.48
CA THR A 162 -3.43 29.37 1.91
C THR A 162 -4.89 29.79 2.03
N ARG A 163 -5.73 29.41 1.04
CA ARG A 163 -7.17 29.73 1.04
C ARG A 163 -7.93 29.07 2.18
N LEU A 164 -7.51 27.88 2.59
CA LEU A 164 -8.16 27.08 3.62
C LEU A 164 -7.47 27.18 4.99
N ALA A 165 -6.41 27.99 5.12
CA ALA A 165 -5.55 28.08 6.29
C ALA A 165 -5.02 26.70 6.78
N LEU A 166 -4.64 25.84 5.83
CA LEU A 166 -4.11 24.49 6.07
C LEU A 166 -2.61 24.43 5.79
N ASN A 167 -1.96 23.34 6.21
CA ASN A 167 -0.58 23.05 5.84
C ASN A 167 -0.53 22.45 4.41
N PRO A 168 0.24 23.04 3.47
CA PRO A 168 0.35 22.52 2.10
C PRO A 168 0.98 21.13 2.01
N GLU A 169 1.86 20.74 2.93
CA GLU A 169 2.46 19.40 2.93
C GLU A 169 1.41 18.34 3.29
N THR A 170 0.53 18.61 4.26
CA THR A 170 -0.58 17.71 4.61
C THR A 170 -1.49 17.44 3.41
N ILE A 171 -1.81 18.47 2.62
CA ILE A 171 -2.60 18.29 1.39
C ILE A 171 -1.85 17.41 0.40
N ARG A 172 -0.53 17.58 0.25
CA ARG A 172 0.26 16.76 -0.67
C ARG A 172 0.34 15.30 -0.23
N ASP A 173 0.68 15.05 1.01
CA ASP A 173 0.97 13.70 1.51
C ASP A 173 -0.28 12.83 1.45
N VAL A 174 -1.41 13.34 1.93
CA VAL A 174 -2.69 12.62 1.99
C VAL A 174 -3.24 12.31 0.59
N ASN A 175 -3.01 13.21 -0.35
CA ASN A 175 -3.49 13.09 -1.72
C ASN A 175 -2.44 12.53 -2.69
N ASN A 176 -1.25 12.16 -2.21
CA ASN A 176 -0.12 11.71 -3.04
C ASN A 176 0.22 12.69 -4.19
N ILE A 177 0.23 14.00 -3.93
CA ILE A 177 0.50 15.02 -4.95
C ILE A 177 2.02 15.30 -5.03
N PRO A 178 2.69 15.01 -6.14
CA PRO A 178 4.12 15.31 -6.30
C PRO A 178 4.41 16.81 -6.30
N ARG A 179 5.63 17.18 -5.90
CA ARG A 179 6.09 18.58 -5.98
C ARG A 179 6.13 19.06 -7.43
N GLY A 180 5.80 20.33 -7.65
CA GLY A 180 5.75 20.94 -8.99
C GLY A 180 4.49 20.60 -9.79
N MET A 181 3.49 19.96 -9.18
CA MET A 181 2.17 19.75 -9.77
C MET A 181 1.15 20.73 -9.19
N ARG A 182 0.13 21.06 -9.99
CA ARG A 182 -1.07 21.79 -9.57
C ARG A 182 -2.30 20.88 -9.69
N ILE A 183 -3.27 21.11 -8.83
CA ILE A 183 -4.54 20.41 -8.83
C ILE A 183 -5.43 21.04 -9.91
N ARG A 184 -5.97 20.23 -10.83
CA ARG A 184 -6.84 20.71 -11.90
C ARG A 184 -8.26 20.94 -11.39
N ALA A 185 -8.94 21.95 -11.93
CA ALA A 185 -10.36 22.17 -11.71
C ALA A 185 -11.19 20.89 -11.96
N GLY A 186 -12.16 20.63 -11.09
CA GLY A 186 -12.98 19.43 -11.06
C GLY A 186 -12.41 18.29 -10.23
N SER A 187 -11.16 18.39 -9.75
CA SER A 187 -10.55 17.36 -8.91
C SER A 187 -11.16 17.32 -7.51
N THR A 188 -11.20 16.14 -6.91
CA THR A 188 -11.57 15.94 -5.51
C THR A 188 -10.32 15.74 -4.67
N VAL A 189 -10.21 16.49 -3.57
CA VAL A 189 -9.03 16.52 -2.71
C VAL A 189 -9.49 16.27 -1.28
N LEU A 190 -8.85 15.31 -0.61
CA LEU A 190 -9.06 15.01 0.80
C LEU A 190 -8.30 16.04 1.64
N ILE A 191 -8.99 16.69 2.57
CA ILE A 191 -8.45 17.74 3.43
C ILE A 191 -8.93 17.52 4.87
N PRO A 192 -8.22 18.05 5.88
CA PRO A 192 -8.74 18.06 7.24
C PRO A 192 -10.09 18.81 7.33
N LYS A 193 -11.00 18.32 8.17
CA LYS A 193 -12.30 18.95 8.44
C LYS A 193 -12.07 20.33 9.06
N PRO A 194 -12.71 21.39 8.55
CA PRO A 194 -12.74 22.67 9.25
C PRO A 194 -13.54 22.53 10.56
N PRO A 195 -13.21 23.33 11.59
CA PRO A 195 -13.92 23.29 12.86
C PRO A 195 -15.43 23.55 12.67
N GLY A 196 -16.26 22.80 13.40
CA GLY A 196 -17.73 22.92 13.36
C GLY A 196 -18.42 22.16 12.22
N LYS A 197 -17.68 21.40 11.39
CA LYS A 197 -18.27 20.54 10.36
C LYS A 197 -18.12 19.07 10.74
N GLU A 198 -19.22 18.41 11.07
CA GLU A 198 -19.22 17.00 11.52
C GLU A 198 -19.73 16.00 10.47
N SER A 199 -20.23 16.48 9.33
CA SER A 199 -20.79 15.61 8.28
C SER A 199 -19.76 14.67 7.66
N ASP A 200 -20.22 13.48 7.29
CA ASP A 200 -19.48 12.52 6.48
C ASP A 200 -19.32 13.01 5.03
N ILE A 201 -18.40 12.39 4.30
CA ILE A 201 -18.13 12.65 2.89
C ILE A 201 -19.32 12.13 2.08
N PRO A 202 -19.95 12.98 1.24
CA PRO A 202 -21.08 12.55 0.43
C PRO A 202 -20.70 11.40 -0.52
N GLN A 203 -21.63 10.44 -0.65
CA GLN A 203 -21.52 9.27 -1.53
C GLN A 203 -20.94 9.59 -2.92
N TYR A 204 -21.51 10.59 -3.58
CA TYR A 204 -21.07 11.00 -4.92
C TYR A 204 -19.59 11.39 -5.00
N LEU A 205 -19.02 11.98 -3.94
CA LEU A 205 -17.59 12.33 -3.91
C LEU A 205 -16.71 11.12 -3.62
N ALA A 206 -17.21 10.14 -2.85
CA ALA A 206 -16.51 8.88 -2.63
C ALA A 206 -16.43 8.07 -3.94
N ASP A 207 -17.55 7.97 -4.68
CA ASP A 207 -17.66 7.15 -5.90
C ASP A 207 -16.98 7.78 -7.13
N HIS A 208 -17.07 9.11 -7.26
CA HIS A 208 -16.60 9.82 -8.45
C HIS A 208 -15.39 10.73 -8.19
N GLY A 209 -14.82 10.66 -6.99
CA GLY A 209 -13.64 11.42 -6.62
C GLY A 209 -12.47 11.11 -7.54
N GLN A 210 -11.97 12.10 -8.28
CA GLN A 210 -10.77 11.96 -9.10
C GLN A 210 -9.81 13.10 -8.81
N LEU A 211 -8.52 12.78 -8.67
CA LEU A 211 -7.46 13.78 -8.58
C LEU A 211 -6.76 13.90 -9.93
N LYS A 212 -6.91 15.06 -10.59
CA LYS A 212 -6.25 15.36 -11.86
C LYS A 212 -5.18 16.40 -11.60
N LEU A 213 -3.97 16.11 -12.07
CA LEU A 213 -2.80 16.96 -11.85
C LEU A 213 -2.26 17.47 -13.18
N ASP A 214 -1.88 18.75 -13.21
CA ASP A 214 -1.12 19.35 -14.31
C ASP A 214 0.25 19.78 -13.79
N ARG A 215 1.26 19.86 -14.68
CA ARG A 215 2.53 20.49 -14.32
C ARG A 215 2.32 21.98 -14.04
N THR A 216 2.88 22.44 -12.93
CA THR A 216 2.89 23.87 -12.60
C THR A 216 3.69 24.62 -13.67
N ALA A 217 3.12 25.69 -14.22
CA ALA A 217 3.83 26.49 -15.20
C ALA A 217 5.05 27.15 -14.52
N PRO A 218 6.22 27.21 -15.17
CA PRO A 218 7.37 27.91 -14.61
C PRO A 218 6.99 29.36 -14.33
N ALA A 219 7.38 29.87 -13.16
CA ALA A 219 7.17 31.27 -12.82
C ALA A 219 7.74 32.14 -13.95
N LYS A 220 6.91 32.97 -14.59
CA LYS A 220 7.40 33.94 -15.57
C LYS A 220 8.50 34.78 -14.90
N PRO A 221 9.70 34.91 -15.49
CA PRO A 221 10.74 35.75 -14.91
C PRO A 221 10.17 37.16 -14.76
N LYS A 222 10.29 37.73 -13.54
CA LYS A 222 9.96 39.13 -13.29
C LYS A 222 10.83 39.97 -14.23
N ALA A 223 10.21 40.66 -15.18
CA ALA A 223 10.89 41.62 -16.03
C ALA A 223 11.57 42.66 -15.11
N SER A 224 12.89 42.71 -15.14
CA SER A 224 13.67 43.80 -14.54
C SER A 224 13.29 45.10 -15.27
N LYS A 225 12.78 46.09 -14.54
CA LYS A 225 12.65 47.45 -15.06
C LYS A 225 14.05 47.99 -15.42
N PRO A 226 14.24 48.72 -16.53
CA PRO A 226 15.52 49.34 -16.84
C PRO A 226 15.83 50.39 -15.78
N SER A 227 17.00 50.30 -15.16
CA SER A 227 17.53 51.37 -14.31
C SER A 227 17.98 52.52 -15.21
N GLN A 228 17.50 53.73 -14.91
CA GLN A 228 17.97 54.95 -15.55
C GLN A 228 19.40 55.22 -15.10
N ALA A 229 20.33 55.24 -16.05
CA ALA A 229 21.69 55.69 -15.84
C ALA A 229 21.68 57.20 -15.57
N SER A 230 22.07 57.60 -14.36
CA SER A 230 22.54 58.95 -14.07
C SER A 230 24.06 58.91 -13.97
N ALA A 231 24.71 59.69 -14.83
CA ALA A 231 26.15 59.92 -14.82
C ALA A 231 26.51 60.91 -13.71
N ASN A 232 27.51 60.60 -12.87
CA ASN A 232 28.62 61.55 -12.70
C ASN A 232 29.87 60.97 -12.03
N ALA A 233 30.98 61.25 -12.73
CA ALA A 233 32.38 61.46 -12.38
C ALA A 233 32.97 61.18 -10.96
N LYS A 234 34.10 60.45 -11.02
CA LYS A 234 35.43 60.67 -10.36
C LYS A 234 35.51 60.88 -8.84
N THR A 235 36.26 60.00 -8.18
CA THR A 235 37.57 60.33 -7.55
C THR A 235 38.33 59.07 -7.10
N THR A 236 39.66 59.17 -7.17
CA THR A 236 40.71 58.16 -6.99
C THR A 236 41.12 57.95 -5.52
N PRO A 237 41.97 56.94 -5.19
CA PRO A 237 41.89 56.16 -3.95
C PRO A 237 42.91 56.54 -2.86
N LYS A 238 42.67 56.14 -1.60
CA LYS A 238 43.71 56.00 -0.57
C LYS A 238 43.46 54.86 0.44
N LYS A 239 44.35 53.86 0.32
CA LYS A 239 45.03 52.96 1.27
C LYS A 239 44.78 53.10 2.80
N ALA A 240 44.49 51.98 3.46
CA ALA A 240 44.94 51.57 4.82
C ALA A 240 44.68 50.05 5.00
N THR A 241 45.67 49.16 4.86
CA THR A 241 46.48 48.48 5.90
C THR A 241 45.76 47.66 6.99
N ASN A 242 46.10 46.35 7.00
CA ASN A 242 46.09 45.35 8.07
C ASN A 242 44.75 45.00 8.74
N SER A 243 44.36 43.73 8.88
CA SER A 243 45.13 42.69 9.57
C SER A 243 44.55 41.28 9.35
N LYS A 244 45.42 40.31 9.63
CA LYS A 244 45.28 38.85 9.51
C LYS A 244 44.11 38.27 10.32
N THR A 245 43.46 37.25 9.77
CA THR A 245 43.38 35.94 10.44
C THR A 245 43.06 34.85 9.42
N ALA A 246 43.82 33.77 9.48
CA ALA A 246 43.78 32.61 8.61
C ALA A 246 43.18 31.41 9.35
N SER A 247 42.94 30.34 8.59
CA SER A 247 42.41 29.01 8.94
C SER A 247 40.87 28.93 8.82
N THR A 248 40.25 27.94 8.16
CA THR A 248 40.71 26.60 7.77
C THR A 248 39.82 26.04 6.64
N GLN A 249 40.33 25.00 5.95
CA GLN A 249 39.59 23.94 5.20
C GLN A 249 38.96 24.30 3.84
N GLN A 250 38.88 23.39 2.87
CA GLN A 250 39.73 22.28 2.42
C GLN A 250 39.24 22.00 0.98
N LYS A 251 40.18 21.99 0.04
CA LYS A 251 40.11 21.45 -1.34
C LYS A 251 39.97 19.90 -1.26
N SER A 252 39.31 19.09 -2.10
CA SER A 252 38.90 19.14 -3.52
C SER A 252 37.82 18.03 -3.78
N PRO A 253 37.63 17.41 -4.98
CA PRO A 253 36.39 17.56 -5.73
C PRO A 253 35.67 16.24 -6.08
N SER A 254 34.46 16.38 -6.63
CA SER A 254 33.72 15.37 -7.38
C SER A 254 34.44 14.96 -8.68
N THR A 255 34.35 13.69 -9.06
CA THR A 255 34.20 13.30 -10.48
C THR A 255 33.22 12.14 -10.62
N ASN A 256 32.17 12.41 -11.42
CA ASN A 256 31.32 11.43 -12.08
C ASN A 256 32.12 10.65 -13.13
N THR A 257 31.64 9.46 -13.49
CA THR A 257 31.42 9.01 -14.89
C THR A 257 30.72 7.64 -14.82
N THR A 258 29.43 7.55 -15.19
CA THR A 258 28.91 7.04 -16.49
C THR A 258 29.26 5.56 -16.76
N LYS A 259 28.37 4.70 -17.26
CA LYS A 259 27.25 4.90 -18.19
C LYS A 259 26.48 3.57 -18.28
N SER A 260 25.18 3.67 -18.58
CA SER A 260 24.43 2.95 -19.63
C SER A 260 24.67 1.47 -19.87
N ALA A 261 23.71 0.62 -20.25
CA ALA A 261 22.31 0.66 -20.65
C ALA A 261 22.01 -0.84 -21.00
N LYS A 262 20.87 -1.33 -21.45
CA LYS A 262 19.73 -0.79 -22.17
C LYS A 262 18.75 -1.96 -22.35
N THR A 263 17.45 -1.66 -22.36
CA THR A 263 16.38 -2.25 -23.21
C THR A 263 16.08 -3.75 -23.12
N GLY A 264 14.83 -4.21 -23.15
CA GLY A 264 13.56 -3.58 -23.50
C GLY A 264 12.60 -4.72 -23.89
N SER A 265 11.33 -4.65 -23.43
CA SER A 265 10.13 -4.48 -24.28
C SER A 265 9.76 -5.72 -25.13
N ASN A 266 8.52 -6.16 -25.34
CA ASN A 266 7.17 -5.67 -25.07
C ASN A 266 6.18 -6.74 -25.57
N SER A 267 4.90 -6.61 -25.16
CA SER A 267 3.65 -6.99 -25.88
C SER A 267 3.40 -8.47 -26.26
N GLY A 268 2.19 -9.04 -26.21
CA GLY A 268 0.84 -8.54 -25.92
C GLY A 268 -0.22 -9.51 -26.50
N SER A 269 -1.48 -9.35 -26.04
CA SER A 269 -2.73 -9.94 -26.59
C SER A 269 -2.92 -11.46 -26.44
N GLY A 270 -4.09 -12.06 -26.13
CA GLY A 270 -5.48 -11.62 -26.00
C GLY A 270 -6.42 -12.78 -26.39
N VAL A 271 -7.62 -12.82 -25.77
CA VAL A 271 -8.90 -13.42 -26.25
C VAL A 271 -9.33 -14.85 -25.83
N ASN A 272 -10.50 -14.88 -25.14
CA ASN A 272 -11.65 -15.81 -25.08
C ASN A 272 -11.54 -17.32 -25.40
N ALA A 273 -12.19 -18.17 -24.58
CA ALA A 273 -13.57 -18.64 -24.82
C ALA A 273 -13.97 -19.91 -24.00
N SER A 274 -15.22 -19.87 -23.52
CA SER A 274 -16.23 -20.95 -23.47
C SER A 274 -16.10 -22.14 -22.51
N VAL A 275 -16.94 -22.05 -21.48
CA VAL A 275 -17.57 -23.14 -20.71
C VAL A 275 -18.45 -23.99 -21.62
N LYS A 276 -18.37 -25.32 -21.50
CA LYS A 276 -19.36 -26.25 -22.04
C LYS A 276 -19.68 -27.34 -21.02
N THR A 277 -20.98 -27.51 -20.79
CA THR A 277 -21.67 -28.40 -19.87
C THR A 277 -21.87 -29.81 -20.43
N ALA A 278 -21.81 -30.79 -19.52
CA ALA A 278 -22.52 -32.09 -19.48
C ALA A 278 -22.21 -33.13 -20.59
N PRO A 279 -22.71 -34.39 -20.52
CA PRO A 279 -23.84 -34.94 -19.75
C PRO A 279 -23.52 -35.38 -18.32
#